data_AF-A0A2D8LMT6-F1
#
_entry.id   AF-A0A2D8LMT6-F1
#
_cell.length_a   1.000
_cell.length_b   1.000
_cell.length_c   1.000
_cell.angle_alpha   90.00
_cell.angle_beta   90.00
_cell.angle_gamma   90.00
#
_symmetry.space_group_name_H-M   'P 1'
#
loop_
_entity.id
_entity.type
_entity.pdbx_description
1 polymer ?
#
loop_
_entity_poly.entity_id
_entity_poly.type
_entity_poly.pdbx_seq_one_letter_code
_entity_poly.pdbx_strand_id
1 'polypeptide(L)'
;MRIKNILVRLFLFYSFSTYAQNMAEYTNGWVGKIENTKVFNLQIEIENLGLKNAKFKISNNQNIIDYPFDSKSTSILEIPFADNYSFKGQLSENDKEINGFVKSGMLLYHLKLTQSENNTFIGTWNLLMVDELKSLNFYLSVENGDENEYQAYPIFSDNRFTGTWCDNFQKENDLISFTDFKTGLQFRGKLVPNRIQLGIYLGKNLLTEVTLKKSTTDWDIGGFQNENKASILQLAKMESLISKDSLPNTHSVLISKKGKVVYENYFDGYNASIPHDMRSASKSISSAIVGIASDKSLFINVDQSIFDFLPNEYQMLKDSLKSKIVIHSLLTMSSGLDADDYTRERKSSASENNYQPTRDWTETILKANMINEPNTEANYGSANPFLLGVVMDSVVSEPLEIFMDKYLFQKLEITNYIIQTDLKGRPYFGGGMYLTPKDMLKFGELYLNKGKWNSERVLSKKWVENSIKHYRNLENVPDKNGYGYLWWHNTYQVNGKSIKSIEARGAGGQYIFVIPSLKAVVVITSGNYRNGKTQQPEKIFEEYILPFL
;
A
#
# COMPACT_ATOMS: atom_id res chain seq x y z
N MET A 1 -16.91 65.78 -20.50
CA MET A 1 -18.08 64.88 -20.68
C MET A 1 -17.63 63.45 -20.38
N ARG A 2 -18.15 62.89 -19.28
CA ARG A 2 -18.17 61.47 -18.83
C ARG A 2 -16.85 60.69 -18.68
N ILE A 3 -16.36 60.70 -17.44
CA ILE A 3 -15.60 59.65 -16.76
C ILE A 3 -16.46 58.36 -16.72
N LYS A 4 -15.90 57.20 -17.10
CA LYS A 4 -16.54 55.88 -16.93
C LYS A 4 -15.87 55.13 -15.77
N ASN A 5 -16.71 54.69 -14.84
CA ASN A 5 -16.40 54.03 -13.58
C ASN A 5 -15.67 52.69 -13.76
N ILE A 6 -14.61 52.51 -12.96
CA ILE A 6 -13.99 51.21 -12.67
C ILE A 6 -14.74 50.62 -11.46
N LEU A 7 -15.41 49.49 -11.67
CA LEU A 7 -16.04 48.70 -10.61
C LEU A 7 -14.97 47.77 -10.00
N VAL A 8 -14.41 48.19 -8.87
CA VAL A 8 -13.60 47.32 -8.01
C VAL A 8 -14.56 46.40 -7.26
N ARG A 9 -14.55 45.10 -7.59
CA ARG A 9 -15.20 44.08 -6.75
C ARG A 9 -14.32 43.82 -5.54
N LEU A 10 -14.70 44.39 -4.39
CA LEU A 10 -14.20 43.91 -3.10
C LEU A 10 -14.66 42.46 -2.92
N PHE A 11 -13.71 41.54 -2.88
CA PHE A 11 -13.93 40.22 -2.29
C PHE A 11 -14.07 40.43 -0.77
N LEU A 12 -15.29 40.25 -0.26
CA LEU A 12 -15.54 40.07 1.16
C LEU A 12 -14.79 38.81 1.60
N PHE A 13 -13.72 38.99 2.37
CA PHE A 13 -13.16 37.92 3.19
C PHE A 13 -14.26 37.47 4.14
N TYR A 14 -14.77 36.25 3.96
CA TYR A 14 -15.48 35.56 5.02
C TYR A 14 -14.45 35.26 6.11
N SER A 15 -14.52 36.03 7.20
CA SER A 15 -13.90 35.66 8.45
C SER A 15 -14.57 34.39 8.95
N PHE A 16 -13.85 33.26 8.91
CA PHE A 16 -14.24 32.08 9.66
C PHE A 16 -14.29 32.46 11.13
N SER A 17 -15.48 32.48 11.71
CA SER A 17 -15.65 32.52 13.15
C SER A 17 -15.22 31.15 13.66
N THR A 18 -14.12 31.10 14.38
CA THR A 18 -13.71 29.94 15.17
C THR A 18 -14.69 29.79 16.33
N TYR A 19 -15.84 29.17 16.07
CA TYR A 19 -16.65 28.64 17.16
C TYR A 19 -15.82 27.57 17.85
N ALA A 20 -15.43 27.82 19.10
CA ALA A 20 -14.77 26.82 19.93
C ALA A 20 -15.62 25.53 19.92
N GLN A 21 -15.07 24.45 19.39
CA GLN A 21 -15.73 23.15 19.37
C GLN A 21 -15.79 22.63 20.81
N ASN A 22 -16.86 22.89 21.57
CA ASN A 22 -16.99 22.30 22.90
C ASN A 22 -17.25 20.78 22.74
N MET A 23 -16.22 19.97 22.96
CA MET A 23 -16.26 18.50 22.92
C MET A 23 -15.82 17.87 24.25
N ALA A 24 -15.66 18.65 25.32
CA ALA A 24 -15.07 18.17 26.58
C ALA A 24 -15.77 16.93 27.17
N GLU A 25 -17.09 16.80 26.98
CA GLU A 25 -17.85 15.63 27.44
C GLU A 25 -17.62 14.37 26.60
N TYR A 26 -17.00 14.53 25.43
CA TYR A 26 -16.80 13.52 24.39
C TYR A 26 -15.34 13.13 24.17
N THR A 27 -14.37 13.75 24.84
CA THR A 27 -12.93 13.46 24.70
C THR A 27 -12.45 12.20 25.44
N ASN A 28 -13.31 11.20 25.58
CA ASN A 28 -13.00 9.93 26.24
C ASN A 28 -13.07 8.79 25.22
N GLY A 29 -12.58 7.61 25.61
CA GLY A 29 -12.79 6.41 24.82
C GLY A 29 -14.27 6.02 24.75
N TRP A 30 -14.76 5.73 23.56
CA TRP A 30 -16.10 5.26 23.29
C TRP A 30 -16.09 3.83 22.76
N VAL A 31 -17.10 3.04 23.12
CA VAL A 31 -17.26 1.65 22.69
C VAL A 31 -18.67 1.39 22.17
N GLY A 32 -18.77 0.62 21.09
CA GLY A 32 -20.00 0.12 20.50
C GLY A 32 -19.76 -1.20 19.81
N LYS A 33 -20.75 -1.65 19.03
CA LYS A 33 -20.64 -2.84 18.20
C LYS A 33 -21.10 -2.58 16.78
N ILE A 34 -20.34 -3.10 15.82
CA ILE A 34 -20.76 -3.21 14.43
C ILE A 34 -21.78 -4.35 14.34
N GLU A 35 -22.71 -4.24 13.39
CA GLU A 35 -23.81 -5.19 13.22
C GLU A 35 -23.33 -6.64 12.95
N ASN A 36 -22.29 -6.79 12.12
CA ASN A 36 -21.80 -8.08 11.64
C ASN A 36 -20.30 -7.99 11.29
N THR A 37 -19.58 -9.12 11.38
CA THR A 37 -18.14 -9.20 11.09
C THR A 37 -17.79 -8.95 9.62
N LYS A 38 -18.75 -9.14 8.72
CA LYS A 38 -18.59 -8.99 7.26
C LYS A 38 -19.11 -7.69 6.67
N VAL A 39 -19.42 -6.70 7.50
CA VAL A 39 -20.00 -5.41 7.06
C VAL A 39 -19.16 -4.71 5.99
N PHE A 40 -17.83 -4.89 6.04
CA PHE A 40 -16.86 -4.27 5.13
C PHE A 40 -16.36 -5.21 4.01
N ASN A 41 -16.95 -6.40 3.89
CA ASN A 41 -16.74 -7.32 2.79
C ASN A 41 -17.85 -7.10 1.77
N LEU A 42 -17.55 -6.27 0.78
CA LEU A 42 -18.53 -5.74 -0.15
C LEU A 42 -18.58 -6.62 -1.40
N GLN A 43 -19.77 -7.03 -1.80
CA GLN A 43 -19.98 -7.65 -3.10
C GLN A 43 -20.03 -6.56 -4.17
N ILE A 44 -19.30 -6.79 -5.26
CA ILE A 44 -19.28 -5.94 -6.44
C ILE A 44 -19.96 -6.68 -7.57
N GLU A 45 -20.91 -6.04 -8.22
CA GLU A 45 -21.62 -6.60 -9.38
C GLU A 45 -21.65 -5.61 -10.54
N ILE A 46 -21.32 -6.09 -11.75
CA ILE A 46 -21.53 -5.36 -13.00
C ILE A 46 -22.58 -6.12 -13.78
N GLU A 47 -23.82 -5.64 -13.75
CA GLU A 47 -24.95 -6.24 -14.45
C GLU A 47 -25.07 -5.69 -15.86
N ASN A 48 -25.57 -6.52 -16.78
CA ASN A 48 -25.97 -6.12 -18.14
C ASN A 48 -24.83 -5.44 -18.91
N LEU A 49 -23.59 -5.91 -18.76
CA LEU A 49 -22.45 -5.34 -19.49
C LEU A 49 -22.69 -5.42 -21.01
N GLY A 50 -22.43 -4.32 -21.72
CA GLY A 50 -22.69 -4.17 -23.15
C GLY A 50 -24.14 -3.82 -23.51
N LEU A 51 -25.04 -3.70 -22.52
CA LEU A 51 -26.44 -3.33 -22.72
C LEU A 51 -26.74 -1.89 -22.23
N LYS A 52 -27.87 -1.33 -22.66
CA LYS A 52 -28.29 0.07 -22.36
C LYS A 52 -28.58 0.34 -20.88
N ASN A 53 -28.75 -0.70 -20.06
CA ASN A 53 -29.12 -0.63 -18.65
C ASN A 53 -28.04 -1.27 -17.77
N ALA A 54 -26.77 -1.13 -18.16
CA ALA A 54 -25.65 -1.60 -17.36
C ALA A 54 -25.61 -0.89 -16.01
N LYS A 55 -25.34 -1.66 -14.96
CA LYS A 55 -25.32 -1.18 -13.58
C LYS A 55 -24.09 -1.69 -12.86
N PHE A 56 -23.46 -0.79 -12.11
CA PHE A 56 -22.43 -1.12 -11.15
C PHE A 56 -23.04 -1.08 -9.75
N LYS A 57 -23.03 -2.21 -9.05
CA LYS A 57 -23.60 -2.35 -7.72
C LYS A 57 -22.55 -2.67 -6.68
N ILE A 58 -22.74 -2.10 -5.50
CA ILE A 58 -22.01 -2.46 -4.29
C ILE A 58 -23.04 -2.84 -3.22
N SER A 59 -22.86 -3.99 -2.58
CA SER A 59 -23.75 -4.48 -1.54
C SER A 59 -22.99 -5.16 -0.40
N ASN A 60 -23.62 -5.20 0.77
CA ASN A 60 -23.29 -6.11 1.87
C ASN A 60 -24.59 -6.85 2.27
N ASN A 61 -25.02 -6.82 3.53
CA ASN A 61 -26.37 -7.26 3.92
C ASN A 61 -27.49 -6.33 3.38
N GLN A 62 -27.14 -5.19 2.81
CA GLN A 62 -28.03 -4.23 2.16
C GLN A 62 -27.43 -3.75 0.82
N ASN A 63 -28.26 -3.16 -0.03
CA ASN A 63 -27.80 -2.49 -1.24
C ASN A 63 -27.22 -1.11 -0.86
N ILE A 64 -25.94 -0.89 -1.17
CA ILE A 64 -25.20 0.34 -0.82
C ILE A 64 -25.18 1.31 -2.00
N ILE A 65 -24.86 0.81 -3.20
CA ILE A 65 -24.78 1.59 -4.44
C ILE A 65 -25.45 0.81 -5.56
N ASP A 66 -26.28 1.50 -6.34
CA ASP A 66 -26.81 1.05 -7.63
C ASP A 66 -26.57 2.19 -8.64
N TYR A 67 -25.45 2.10 -9.37
CA TYR A 67 -24.96 3.16 -10.24
C TYR A 67 -25.14 2.77 -11.72
N PRO A 68 -26.05 3.43 -12.47
CA PRO A 68 -26.19 3.20 -13.90
C PRO A 68 -25.01 3.81 -14.66
N PHE A 69 -24.49 3.10 -15.66
CA PHE A 69 -23.42 3.62 -16.52
C PHE A 69 -23.63 3.21 -17.98
N ASP A 70 -23.03 3.97 -18.91
CA ASP A 70 -23.01 3.58 -20.32
C ASP A 70 -21.87 2.57 -20.55
N SER A 71 -22.23 1.35 -20.94
CA SER A 71 -21.27 0.27 -21.18
C SER A 71 -20.79 0.18 -22.63
N LYS A 72 -21.10 1.18 -23.46
CA LYS A 72 -20.71 1.16 -24.88
C LYS A 72 -19.20 1.27 -25.08
N SER A 73 -18.62 0.14 -25.53
CA SER A 73 -17.44 0.04 -26.39
C SER A 73 -16.21 0.85 -25.98
N THR A 74 -15.77 0.70 -24.73
CA THR A 74 -14.39 1.01 -24.35
C THR A 74 -13.68 -0.29 -23.95
N SER A 75 -12.40 -0.42 -24.30
CA SER A 75 -11.56 -1.55 -23.87
C SER A 75 -11.30 -1.56 -22.36
N ILE A 76 -11.47 -0.40 -21.73
CA ILE A 76 -11.36 -0.17 -20.29
C ILE A 76 -12.66 0.44 -19.81
N LEU A 77 -13.31 -0.20 -18.84
CA LEU A 77 -14.46 0.31 -18.11
C LEU A 77 -13.96 1.35 -17.12
N GLU A 78 -14.57 2.54 -17.10
CA GLU A 78 -14.33 3.58 -16.11
C GLU A 78 -15.67 4.03 -15.52
N ILE A 79 -15.87 3.74 -14.23
CA ILE A 79 -17.16 3.89 -13.55
C ILE A 79 -16.95 4.75 -12.29
N PRO A 80 -17.17 6.09 -12.36
CA PRO A 80 -17.06 6.98 -11.22
C PRO A 80 -18.34 6.92 -10.36
N PHE A 81 -18.44 5.93 -9.47
CA PHE A 81 -19.68 5.66 -8.75
C PHE A 81 -19.94 6.56 -7.52
N ALA A 82 -18.94 7.31 -7.05
CA ALA A 82 -19.07 8.33 -5.99
C ALA A 82 -17.90 9.34 -6.02
N ASP A 83 -18.01 10.45 -5.29
CA ASP A 83 -16.96 11.48 -5.23
C ASP A 83 -15.64 10.90 -4.70
N ASN A 84 -14.57 10.95 -5.51
CA ASN A 84 -13.26 10.33 -5.25
C ASN A 84 -13.27 8.79 -5.19
N TYR A 85 -14.31 8.14 -5.72
CA TYR A 85 -14.37 6.70 -5.89
C TYR A 85 -14.65 6.33 -7.34
N SER A 86 -13.93 5.33 -7.82
CA SER A 86 -14.17 4.80 -9.16
C SER A 86 -13.83 3.33 -9.23
N PHE A 87 -14.46 2.63 -10.18
CA PHE A 87 -13.99 1.34 -10.64
C PHE A 87 -13.37 1.52 -12.02
N LYS A 88 -12.17 0.98 -12.23
CA LYS A 88 -11.54 0.87 -13.53
C LYS A 88 -11.25 -0.59 -13.82
N GLY A 89 -11.68 -1.14 -14.96
CA GLY A 89 -11.46 -2.55 -15.24
C GLY A 89 -11.31 -2.87 -16.72
N GLN A 90 -10.61 -3.95 -17.01
CA GLN A 90 -10.42 -4.49 -18.35
C GLN A 90 -11.00 -5.89 -18.44
N LEU A 91 -11.81 -6.13 -19.47
CA LEU A 91 -12.32 -7.45 -19.79
C LEU A 91 -11.19 -8.34 -20.30
N SER A 92 -11.09 -9.55 -19.78
CA SER A 92 -10.14 -10.58 -20.20
C SER A 92 -10.39 -11.02 -21.65
N GLU A 93 -9.38 -11.54 -22.34
CA GLU A 93 -9.48 -11.99 -23.73
C GLU A 93 -10.55 -13.06 -24.01
N ASN A 94 -10.97 -13.83 -22.98
CA ASN A 94 -12.01 -14.86 -23.10
C ASN A 94 -13.41 -14.36 -22.71
N ASP A 95 -13.55 -13.06 -22.41
CA ASP A 95 -14.78 -12.39 -21.95
C ASP A 95 -15.42 -12.94 -20.66
N LYS A 96 -14.69 -13.75 -19.88
CA LYS A 96 -15.20 -14.36 -18.64
C LYS A 96 -14.80 -13.65 -17.36
N GLU A 97 -13.84 -12.74 -17.43
CA GLU A 97 -13.30 -12.07 -16.26
C GLU A 97 -13.09 -10.58 -16.52
N ILE A 98 -13.29 -9.75 -15.49
CA ILE A 98 -12.85 -8.35 -15.50
C ILE A 98 -11.79 -8.22 -14.42
N ASN A 99 -10.58 -7.86 -14.82
CA ASN A 99 -9.51 -7.49 -13.89
C ASN A 99 -9.49 -5.97 -13.78
N GLY A 100 -9.56 -5.46 -12.56
CA GLY A 100 -9.73 -4.04 -12.36
C GLY A 100 -9.42 -3.59 -10.94
N PHE A 101 -9.72 -2.32 -10.68
CA PHE A 101 -9.38 -1.64 -9.46
C PHE A 101 -10.56 -0.81 -8.98
N VAL A 102 -10.89 -0.95 -7.70
CA VAL A 102 -11.65 0.10 -7.01
C VAL A 102 -10.65 1.11 -6.46
N LYS A 103 -10.76 2.37 -6.91
CA LYS A 103 -10.11 3.52 -6.27
C LYS A 103 -10.96 3.97 -5.09
N SER A 104 -10.35 4.00 -3.90
CA SER A 104 -11.02 4.42 -2.67
C SER A 104 -9.98 5.03 -1.72
N GLY A 105 -10.16 6.31 -1.38
CA GLY A 105 -9.15 7.07 -0.62
C GLY A 105 -7.83 7.12 -1.38
N MET A 106 -6.73 6.75 -0.72
CA MET A 106 -5.39 6.63 -1.31
C MET A 106 -5.10 5.22 -1.86
N LEU A 107 -6.07 4.32 -1.92
CA LEU A 107 -5.83 2.93 -2.29
C LEU A 107 -6.50 2.56 -3.63
N LEU A 108 -5.86 1.66 -4.35
CA LEU A 108 -6.37 0.92 -5.50
C LEU A 108 -6.47 -0.54 -5.09
N TYR A 109 -7.70 -1.04 -4.93
CA TYR A 109 -7.96 -2.43 -4.57
C TYR A 109 -8.13 -3.24 -5.84
N HIS A 110 -7.21 -4.17 -6.12
CA HIS A 110 -7.38 -5.06 -7.26
C HIS A 110 -8.58 -5.98 -7.02
N LEU A 111 -9.43 -6.12 -8.04
CA LEU A 111 -10.57 -7.00 -8.08
C LEU A 111 -10.51 -7.85 -9.35
N LYS A 112 -10.74 -9.14 -9.16
CA LYS A 112 -11.06 -10.06 -10.24
C LYS A 112 -12.55 -10.37 -10.18
N LEU A 113 -13.32 -9.83 -11.12
CA LEU A 113 -14.74 -10.12 -11.25
C LEU A 113 -14.93 -11.27 -12.24
N THR A 114 -15.71 -12.27 -11.88
CA THR A 114 -15.99 -13.43 -12.75
C THR A 114 -17.40 -13.35 -13.30
N GLN A 115 -17.55 -13.71 -14.57
CA GLN A 115 -18.85 -13.77 -15.22
C GLN A 115 -19.75 -14.79 -14.51
N SER A 116 -20.95 -14.35 -14.19
CA SER A 116 -22.10 -15.08 -13.69
C SER A 116 -23.20 -15.09 -14.76
N GLU A 117 -24.39 -15.55 -14.43
CA GLU A 117 -25.53 -15.58 -15.35
C GLU A 117 -25.92 -14.17 -15.85
N ASN A 118 -26.56 -14.11 -17.02
CA ASN A 118 -27.17 -12.88 -17.59
C ASN A 118 -26.21 -11.69 -17.78
N ASN A 119 -24.98 -11.92 -18.27
CA ASN A 119 -23.97 -10.87 -18.49
C ASN A 119 -23.64 -10.07 -17.24
N THR A 120 -23.69 -10.74 -16.08
CA THR A 120 -23.33 -10.15 -14.78
C THR A 120 -21.93 -10.58 -14.40
N PHE A 121 -21.10 -9.68 -13.87
CA PHE A 121 -19.78 -10.01 -13.33
C PHE A 121 -19.77 -9.76 -11.83
N ILE A 122 -19.26 -10.70 -11.05
CA ILE A 122 -19.32 -10.65 -9.59
C ILE A 122 -17.92 -10.81 -9.00
N GLY A 123 -17.62 -10.04 -7.94
CA GLY A 123 -16.43 -10.22 -7.12
C GLY A 123 -16.62 -9.65 -5.72
N THR A 124 -15.55 -9.68 -4.93
CA THR A 124 -15.57 -9.22 -3.54
C THR A 124 -14.49 -8.18 -3.31
N TRP A 125 -14.90 -7.05 -2.74
CA TRP A 125 -14.02 -5.99 -2.28
C TRP A 125 -13.94 -6.01 -0.74
N ASN A 126 -12.79 -6.43 -0.23
CA ASN A 126 -12.48 -6.39 1.20
C ASN A 126 -11.90 -5.01 1.56
N LEU A 127 -12.78 -4.07 1.95
CA LEU A 127 -12.41 -2.68 2.21
C LEU A 127 -11.35 -2.55 3.32
N LEU A 128 -11.47 -3.35 4.38
CA LEU A 128 -10.53 -3.37 5.50
C LEU A 128 -9.39 -4.39 5.30
N MET A 129 -9.22 -4.90 4.08
CA MET A 129 -8.17 -5.87 3.70
C MET A 129 -8.26 -7.23 4.41
N VAL A 130 -9.26 -7.44 5.26
CA VAL A 130 -9.55 -8.73 5.91
C VAL A 130 -10.82 -9.34 5.33
N ASP A 131 -10.87 -10.67 5.35
CA ASP A 131 -11.99 -11.50 4.91
C ASP A 131 -13.24 -11.38 5.81
N GLU A 132 -13.03 -11.10 7.08
CA GLU A 132 -14.03 -10.72 8.08
C GLU A 132 -13.31 -10.13 9.30
N LEU A 133 -14.01 -9.31 10.08
CA LEU A 133 -13.52 -8.87 11.40
C LEU A 133 -13.57 -10.03 12.40
N LYS A 134 -12.56 -10.16 13.26
CA LYS A 134 -12.59 -11.14 14.36
C LYS A 134 -13.33 -10.66 15.60
N SER A 135 -13.70 -9.38 15.64
CA SER A 135 -14.43 -8.76 16.73
C SER A 135 -15.56 -7.90 16.16
N LEU A 136 -16.69 -7.88 16.87
CA LEU A 136 -17.77 -6.92 16.60
C LEU A 136 -17.56 -5.60 17.33
N ASN A 137 -16.62 -5.54 18.28
CA ASN A 137 -16.38 -4.31 19.04
C ASN A 137 -15.84 -3.23 18.09
N PHE A 138 -16.31 -2.01 18.30
CA PHE A 138 -15.83 -0.83 17.62
C PHE A 138 -15.56 0.24 18.66
N TYR A 139 -14.38 0.84 18.58
CA TYR A 139 -13.96 1.88 19.49
C TYR A 139 -13.77 3.20 18.75
N LEU A 140 -13.96 4.30 19.45
CA LEU A 140 -13.70 5.64 18.96
C LEU A 140 -12.97 6.42 20.06
N SER A 141 -11.76 6.87 19.78
CA SER A 141 -11.13 7.93 20.57
C SER A 141 -11.50 9.27 19.95
N VAL A 142 -11.85 10.26 20.77
CA VAL A 142 -11.89 11.66 20.34
C VAL A 142 -10.96 12.42 21.27
N GLU A 143 -10.01 13.14 20.70
CA GLU A 143 -8.92 13.76 21.45
C GLU A 143 -8.82 15.23 21.07
N ASN A 144 -8.40 16.06 22.03
CA ASN A 144 -8.05 17.46 21.74
C ASN A 144 -6.64 17.46 21.13
N GLY A 145 -6.55 17.77 19.84
CA GLY A 145 -5.28 17.82 19.10
C GLY A 145 -4.54 19.15 19.29
N ASP A 146 -3.49 19.32 18.50
CA ASP A 146 -2.72 20.56 18.46
C ASP A 146 -3.60 21.72 17.94
N GLU A 147 -3.28 22.95 18.36
CA GLU A 147 -3.95 24.19 17.90
C GLU A 147 -5.47 24.30 18.20
N ASN A 148 -6.01 23.49 19.12
CA ASN A 148 -7.44 23.38 19.48
C ASN A 148 -8.34 22.73 18.40
N GLU A 149 -7.77 21.92 17.50
CA GLU A 149 -8.54 21.07 16.59
C GLU A 149 -8.72 19.66 17.18
N TYR A 150 -9.95 19.15 17.23
CA TYR A 150 -10.18 17.79 17.71
C TYR A 150 -9.77 16.76 16.65
N GLN A 151 -9.37 15.58 17.10
CA GLN A 151 -9.08 14.44 16.24
C GLN A 151 -9.93 13.25 16.67
N ALA A 152 -10.25 12.38 15.72
CA ALA A 152 -11.05 11.18 15.96
C ALA A 152 -10.35 9.95 15.42
N TYR A 153 -10.30 8.88 16.22
CA TYR A 153 -9.59 7.65 15.93
C TYR A 153 -10.54 6.45 16.03
N PRO A 154 -11.18 6.06 14.91
CA PRO A 154 -12.02 4.87 14.86
C PRO A 154 -11.15 3.61 14.84
N ILE A 155 -11.54 2.59 15.60
CA ILE A 155 -10.77 1.35 15.78
C ILE A 155 -11.71 0.16 15.68
N PHE A 156 -11.45 -0.71 14.70
CA PHE A 156 -12.29 -1.87 14.35
C PHE A 156 -12.03 -3.12 15.21
N SER A 157 -11.32 -3.00 16.35
CA SER A 157 -10.96 -4.10 17.26
C SER A 157 -10.29 -5.31 16.56
N ASP A 158 -9.60 -5.05 15.45
CA ASP A 158 -8.90 -6.07 14.65
C ASP A 158 -7.53 -5.56 14.23
N ASN A 159 -6.48 -6.12 14.84
CA ASN A 159 -5.09 -5.68 14.63
C ASN A 159 -4.50 -6.17 13.30
N ARG A 160 -5.23 -6.98 12.53
CA ARG A 160 -4.82 -7.40 11.19
C ARG A 160 -5.01 -6.28 10.16
N PHE A 161 -5.97 -5.40 10.43
CA PHE A 161 -6.12 -4.13 9.73
C PHE A 161 -5.18 -3.09 10.35
N THR A 162 -4.38 -2.42 9.52
CA THR A 162 -3.32 -1.48 9.95
C THR A 162 -3.81 -0.20 10.64
N GLY A 163 -5.12 -0.07 10.86
CA GLY A 163 -5.77 1.12 11.40
C GLY A 163 -6.12 2.16 10.33
N THR A 164 -6.88 3.16 10.75
CA THR A 164 -7.32 4.32 9.95
C THR A 164 -6.39 5.50 10.15
N TRP A 165 -6.28 6.36 9.14
CA TRP A 165 -5.62 7.65 9.24
C TRP A 165 -6.67 8.73 9.03
N CYS A 166 -7.33 9.11 10.12
CA CYS A 166 -8.42 10.07 10.09
C CYS A 166 -7.91 11.50 10.19
N ASP A 167 -8.56 12.38 9.43
CA ASP A 167 -8.30 13.82 9.42
C ASP A 167 -9.60 14.58 9.08
N ASN A 168 -9.52 15.91 8.98
CA ASN A 168 -10.61 16.82 8.68
C ASN A 168 -11.78 16.65 9.66
N PHE A 169 -11.47 16.62 10.96
CA PHE A 169 -12.51 16.60 11.96
C PHE A 169 -13.29 17.92 11.95
N GLN A 170 -14.60 17.84 11.76
CA GLN A 170 -15.49 18.97 11.75
C GLN A 170 -16.61 18.75 12.77
N LYS A 171 -17.02 19.84 13.41
CA LYS A 171 -18.17 19.87 14.30
C LYS A 171 -19.10 21.01 13.93
N GLU A 172 -20.37 20.71 13.70
CA GLU A 172 -21.43 21.67 13.49
C GLU A 172 -22.60 21.35 14.41
N ASN A 173 -22.85 22.19 15.42
CA ASN A 173 -23.81 21.90 16.50
C ASN A 173 -23.53 20.53 17.14
N ASP A 174 -24.51 19.62 17.13
CA ASP A 174 -24.39 18.26 17.66
C ASP A 174 -23.91 17.24 16.62
N LEU A 175 -23.45 17.69 15.45
CA LEU A 175 -22.95 16.81 14.39
C LEU A 175 -21.43 16.86 14.33
N ILE A 176 -20.81 15.70 14.13
CA ILE A 176 -19.38 15.54 13.88
C ILE A 176 -19.15 14.81 12.56
N SER A 177 -18.06 15.12 11.88
CA SER A 177 -17.60 14.37 10.71
C SER A 177 -16.08 14.31 10.65
N PHE A 178 -15.55 13.25 10.07
CA PHE A 178 -14.12 13.05 9.82
C PHE A 178 -13.94 11.96 8.75
N THR A 179 -12.76 11.89 8.14
CA THR A 179 -12.51 10.96 7.02
C THR A 179 -11.22 10.20 7.24
N ASP A 180 -11.24 8.88 7.06
CA ASP A 180 -10.01 8.10 6.87
C ASP A 180 -9.51 8.31 5.44
N PHE A 181 -8.45 9.07 5.26
CA PHE A 181 -7.94 9.39 3.92
C PHE A 181 -7.36 8.15 3.21
N LYS A 182 -6.93 7.14 3.97
CA LYS A 182 -6.33 5.93 3.41
C LYS A 182 -7.39 5.08 2.70
N THR A 183 -8.41 4.62 3.42
CA THR A 183 -9.48 3.81 2.82
C THR A 183 -10.52 4.65 2.09
N GLY A 184 -10.65 5.94 2.42
CA GLY A 184 -11.71 6.83 1.95
C GLY A 184 -12.94 6.86 2.85
N LEU A 185 -13.05 5.97 3.84
CA LEU A 185 -14.20 5.87 4.74
C LEU A 185 -14.53 7.22 5.38
N GLN A 186 -15.80 7.60 5.29
CA GLN A 186 -16.31 8.81 5.92
C GLN A 186 -17.10 8.44 7.17
N PHE A 187 -16.89 9.20 8.23
CA PHE A 187 -17.58 9.02 9.50
C PHE A 187 -18.43 10.27 9.73
N ARG A 188 -19.71 10.08 10.05
CA ARG A 188 -20.62 11.17 10.42
C ARG A 188 -21.38 10.75 11.67
N GLY A 189 -21.34 11.58 12.70
CA GLY A 189 -21.92 11.23 13.99
C GLY A 189 -22.81 12.32 14.56
N LYS A 190 -23.78 11.91 15.38
CA LYS A 190 -24.58 12.80 16.22
C LYS A 190 -24.20 12.61 17.68
N LEU A 191 -23.80 13.71 18.31
CA LEU A 191 -23.50 13.84 19.72
C LEU A 191 -24.81 13.94 20.50
N VAL A 192 -25.03 13.03 21.44
CA VAL A 192 -26.21 13.03 22.30
C VAL A 192 -25.76 12.76 23.74
N PRO A 193 -26.53 13.17 24.77
CA PRO A 193 -26.14 12.93 26.15
C PRO A 193 -25.75 11.47 26.42
N ASN A 194 -24.49 11.26 26.83
CA ASN A 194 -23.86 9.97 27.14
C ASN A 194 -23.75 8.97 25.98
N ARG A 195 -23.97 9.37 24.73
CA ARG A 195 -23.93 8.50 23.54
C ARG A 195 -23.39 9.23 22.31
N ILE A 196 -22.82 8.48 21.37
CA ILE A 196 -22.55 8.96 20.01
C ILE A 196 -23.23 8.00 19.04
N GLN A 197 -24.06 8.52 18.14
CA GLN A 197 -24.59 7.74 17.02
C GLN A 197 -23.68 7.99 15.83
N LEU A 198 -22.89 7.00 15.41
CA LEU A 198 -21.87 7.16 14.38
C LEU A 198 -22.21 6.31 13.15
N GLY A 199 -22.49 6.95 12.02
CA GLY A 199 -22.57 6.30 10.73
C GLY A 199 -21.19 6.21 10.06
N ILE A 200 -20.94 5.08 9.41
CA ILE A 200 -19.75 4.82 8.59
C ILE A 200 -20.21 4.73 7.13
N TYR A 201 -19.59 5.51 6.25
CA TYR A 201 -20.08 5.76 4.90
C TYR A 201 -19.03 5.49 3.83
N LEU A 202 -19.52 5.02 2.68
CA LEU A 202 -18.81 5.02 1.41
C LEU A 202 -19.33 6.20 0.57
N GLY A 203 -18.58 7.30 0.56
CA GLY A 203 -19.06 8.59 0.06
C GLY A 203 -20.30 9.06 0.82
N LYS A 204 -21.45 9.14 0.13
CA LYS A 204 -22.73 9.49 0.78
C LYS A 204 -23.55 8.29 1.25
N ASN A 205 -23.16 7.07 0.88
CA ASN A 205 -23.95 5.86 1.12
C ASN A 205 -23.56 5.22 2.46
N LEU A 206 -24.54 4.92 3.31
CA LEU A 206 -24.32 4.35 4.64
C LEU A 206 -23.93 2.87 4.52
N LEU A 207 -22.78 2.49 5.07
CA LEU A 207 -22.36 1.08 5.17
C LEU A 207 -22.93 0.40 6.41
N THR A 208 -22.79 1.07 7.55
CA THR A 208 -23.25 0.62 8.87
C THR A 208 -23.36 1.80 9.82
N GLU A 209 -24.16 1.65 10.87
CA GLU A 209 -24.23 2.58 11.99
C GLU A 209 -23.77 1.88 13.27
N VAL A 210 -23.11 2.62 14.16
CA VAL A 210 -22.66 2.17 15.47
C VAL A 210 -23.19 3.13 16.53
N THR A 211 -23.91 2.59 17.51
CA THR A 211 -24.25 3.35 18.73
C THR A 211 -23.14 3.15 19.77
N LEU A 212 -22.46 4.23 20.08
CA LEU A 212 -21.33 4.28 21.01
C LEU A 212 -21.77 4.76 22.40
N LYS A 213 -21.20 4.17 23.44
CA LYS A 213 -21.30 4.58 24.85
C LYS A 213 -19.90 4.83 25.40
N LYS A 214 -19.80 5.63 26.48
CA LYS A 214 -18.52 5.86 27.15
C LYS A 214 -17.93 4.51 27.61
N SER A 215 -16.66 4.29 27.28
CA SER A 215 -15.93 3.11 27.74
C SER A 215 -15.71 3.20 29.25
N THR A 216 -15.92 2.10 29.95
CA THR A 216 -15.66 1.97 31.39
C THR A 216 -14.50 1.02 31.69
N THR A 217 -13.96 0.39 30.66
CA THR A 217 -12.83 -0.54 30.71
C THR A 217 -11.84 -0.20 29.60
N ASP A 218 -10.64 -0.76 29.70
CA ASP A 218 -9.68 -0.75 28.60
C ASP A 218 -10.26 -1.46 27.38
N TRP A 219 -9.76 -1.07 26.21
CA TRP A 219 -10.18 -1.66 24.94
C TRP A 219 -9.49 -2.99 24.70
N ASP A 220 -10.27 -3.97 24.25
CA ASP A 220 -9.79 -5.29 23.91
C ASP A 220 -9.58 -5.38 22.40
N ILE A 221 -8.32 -5.54 22.00
CA ILE A 221 -7.88 -5.51 20.60
C ILE A 221 -6.85 -6.62 20.38
N GLY A 222 -7.07 -7.47 19.38
CA GLY A 222 -6.13 -8.52 18.99
C GLY A 222 -6.27 -9.81 19.81
N GLY A 223 -5.18 -10.57 19.94
CA GLY A 223 -5.15 -11.82 20.72
C GLY A 223 -5.79 -13.01 19.99
N PHE A 224 -5.71 -13.03 18.66
CA PHE A 224 -6.38 -14.03 17.86
C PHE A 224 -5.71 -15.40 17.93
N GLN A 225 -6.52 -16.45 17.77
CA GLN A 225 -6.03 -17.83 17.71
C GLN A 225 -5.21 -18.05 16.43
N ASN A 226 -4.16 -18.87 16.51
CA ASN A 226 -3.34 -19.25 15.36
C ASN A 226 -3.97 -20.43 14.61
N GLU A 227 -3.98 -20.36 13.28
CA GLU A 227 -4.30 -21.50 12.42
C GLU A 227 -3.01 -22.20 11.98
N ASN A 228 -2.62 -23.25 12.70
CA ASN A 228 -1.45 -24.04 12.34
C ASN A 228 -1.73 -24.93 11.13
N LYS A 229 -0.97 -24.77 10.05
CA LYS A 229 -0.99 -25.69 8.91
C LYS A 229 0.06 -26.80 9.06
N ALA A 230 -0.30 -27.99 8.60
CA ALA A 230 0.66 -29.08 8.47
C ALA A 230 1.76 -28.70 7.46
N SER A 231 3.00 -28.66 7.91
CA SER A 231 4.19 -28.34 7.11
C SER A 231 5.14 -29.54 7.04
N ILE A 232 5.91 -29.65 5.94
CA ILE A 232 6.92 -30.71 5.76
C ILE A 232 8.09 -30.48 6.72
N LEU A 233 8.57 -29.25 6.79
CA LEU A 233 9.55 -28.83 7.78
C LEU A 233 8.84 -28.50 9.10
N GLN A 234 9.40 -28.95 10.22
CA GLN A 234 8.91 -28.59 11.56
C GLN A 234 9.91 -27.66 12.24
N LEU A 235 9.47 -26.44 12.54
CA LEU A 235 10.27 -25.40 13.17
C LEU A 235 9.78 -25.13 14.59
N ALA A 236 9.59 -26.20 15.38
CA ALA A 236 8.92 -26.15 16.68
C ALA A 236 9.50 -25.12 17.68
N LYS A 237 10.82 -24.91 17.66
CA LYS A 237 11.45 -23.88 18.50
C LYS A 237 11.02 -22.47 18.09
N MET A 238 11.00 -22.18 16.78
CA MET A 238 10.54 -20.89 16.24
C MET A 238 9.07 -20.67 16.58
N GLU A 239 8.22 -21.66 16.31
CA GLU A 239 6.78 -21.61 16.61
C GLU A 239 6.52 -21.41 18.12
N SER A 240 7.28 -22.10 18.98
CA SER A 240 7.19 -21.90 20.43
C SER A 240 7.61 -20.49 20.86
N LEU A 241 8.57 -19.87 20.19
CA LEU A 241 9.03 -18.51 20.53
C LEU A 241 8.05 -17.45 20.03
N ILE A 242 7.43 -17.66 18.86
CA ILE A 242 6.36 -16.79 18.35
C ILE A 242 5.13 -16.86 19.27
N SER A 243 4.67 -18.06 19.61
CA SER A 243 3.50 -18.25 20.49
C SER A 243 3.69 -17.75 21.93
N LYS A 244 4.94 -17.69 22.42
CA LYS A 244 5.29 -17.11 23.72
C LYS A 244 5.68 -15.63 23.64
N ASP A 245 5.43 -14.98 22.51
CA ASP A 245 5.73 -13.57 22.27
C ASP A 245 7.22 -13.19 22.45
N SER A 246 8.12 -14.17 22.36
CA SER A 246 9.58 -13.95 22.36
C SER A 246 10.08 -13.50 20.97
N LEU A 247 9.32 -13.83 19.93
CA LEU A 247 9.44 -13.30 18.56
C LEU A 247 8.13 -12.56 18.21
N PRO A 248 7.83 -11.44 18.88
CA PRO A 248 6.52 -10.80 18.86
C PRO A 248 6.12 -10.30 17.47
N ASN A 249 4.80 -10.18 17.28
CA ASN A 249 4.17 -9.69 16.05
C ASN A 249 4.70 -10.36 14.78
N THR A 250 5.14 -11.61 14.85
CA THR A 250 5.44 -12.40 13.64
C THR A 250 4.09 -12.91 13.13
N HIS A 251 3.69 -12.55 11.90
CA HIS A 251 2.34 -12.84 11.39
C HIS A 251 2.33 -13.99 10.38
N SER A 252 3.43 -14.21 9.65
CA SER A 252 3.57 -15.36 8.76
C SER A 252 5.03 -15.74 8.54
N VAL A 253 5.26 -17.03 8.29
CA VAL A 253 6.53 -17.55 7.77
C VAL A 253 6.23 -18.56 6.68
N LEU A 254 6.76 -18.33 5.48
CA LEU A 254 6.65 -19.24 4.34
C LEU A 254 8.04 -19.55 3.78
N ILE A 255 8.27 -20.81 3.40
CA ILE A 255 9.54 -21.27 2.86
C ILE A 255 9.28 -22.11 1.62
N SER A 256 9.84 -21.68 0.49
CA SER A 256 9.98 -22.51 -0.70
C SER A 256 11.42 -23.00 -0.83
N LYS A 257 11.58 -24.26 -1.21
CA LYS A 257 12.88 -24.87 -1.55
C LYS A 257 12.73 -25.72 -2.79
N LYS A 258 13.57 -25.45 -3.80
CA LYS A 258 13.54 -26.10 -5.12
C LYS A 258 12.14 -26.03 -5.76
N GLY A 259 11.48 -24.87 -5.65
CA GLY A 259 10.16 -24.61 -6.24
C GLY A 259 8.99 -25.32 -5.52
N LYS A 260 9.19 -25.80 -4.30
CA LYS A 260 8.14 -26.42 -3.48
C LYS A 260 8.04 -25.73 -2.13
N VAL A 261 6.82 -25.39 -1.71
CA VAL A 261 6.56 -24.91 -0.36
C VAL A 261 6.83 -26.05 0.63
N VAL A 262 7.81 -25.86 1.50
CA VAL A 262 8.21 -26.83 2.54
C VAL A 262 7.75 -26.40 3.94
N TYR A 263 7.39 -25.13 4.11
CA TYR A 263 6.81 -24.59 5.33
C TYR A 263 5.84 -23.45 5.00
N GLU A 264 4.68 -23.43 5.63
CA GLU A 264 3.69 -22.35 5.57
C GLU A 264 2.97 -22.30 6.91
N ASN A 265 3.14 -21.22 7.66
CA ASN A 265 2.35 -21.01 8.88
C ASN A 265 2.01 -19.53 9.08
N TYR A 266 0.85 -19.29 9.70
CA TYR A 266 0.31 -17.96 9.98
C TYR A 266 -0.03 -17.84 11.46
N PHE A 267 0.15 -16.64 12.00
CA PHE A 267 0.05 -16.35 13.42
C PHE A 267 -0.75 -15.07 13.67
N ASP A 268 -1.20 -14.87 14.90
CA ASP A 268 -1.97 -13.69 15.35
C ASP A 268 -3.22 -13.43 14.50
N GLY A 269 -3.95 -14.50 14.16
CA GLY A 269 -5.19 -14.44 13.38
C GLY A 269 -5.04 -14.12 11.89
N TYR A 270 -3.81 -13.93 11.40
CA TYR A 270 -3.55 -13.85 9.97
C TYR A 270 -3.76 -15.21 9.30
N ASN A 271 -4.05 -15.19 8.00
CA ASN A 271 -4.25 -16.38 7.19
C ASN A 271 -3.75 -16.17 5.76
N ALA A 272 -3.91 -17.19 4.91
CA ALA A 272 -3.39 -17.19 3.54
C ALA A 272 -4.07 -16.18 2.61
N SER A 273 -5.26 -15.68 2.94
CA SER A 273 -6.03 -14.72 2.13
C SER A 273 -5.87 -13.28 2.58
N ILE A 274 -5.19 -13.01 3.70
CA ILE A 274 -5.01 -11.64 4.19
C ILE A 274 -3.72 -11.05 3.60
N PRO A 275 -3.81 -9.99 2.78
CA PRO A 275 -2.65 -9.27 2.31
C PRO A 275 -2.01 -8.47 3.44
N HIS A 276 -0.69 -8.38 3.43
CA HIS A 276 0.09 -7.65 4.40
C HIS A 276 0.68 -6.40 3.77
N ASP A 277 0.69 -5.28 4.49
CA ASP A 277 1.44 -4.08 4.06
C ASP A 277 2.91 -4.48 3.93
N MET A 278 3.46 -4.40 2.71
CA MET A 278 4.87 -4.73 2.45
C MET A 278 5.80 -3.59 2.86
N ARG A 279 5.28 -2.39 3.13
CA ARG A 279 6.07 -1.17 3.30
C ARG A 279 7.11 -1.06 2.17
N SER A 280 8.35 -0.77 2.52
CA SER A 280 9.46 -0.69 1.58
C SER A 280 9.80 -1.97 0.81
N ALA A 281 9.35 -3.16 1.23
CA ALA A 281 9.64 -4.38 0.48
C ALA A 281 9.01 -4.36 -0.92
N SER A 282 7.93 -3.58 -1.13
CA SER A 282 7.34 -3.41 -2.46
C SER A 282 8.20 -2.60 -3.43
N LYS A 283 9.25 -1.89 -2.98
CA LYS A 283 10.20 -1.21 -3.88
C LYS A 283 10.86 -2.20 -4.86
N SER A 284 11.07 -3.45 -4.43
CA SER A 284 11.58 -4.50 -5.31
C SER A 284 10.58 -4.87 -6.43
N ILE A 285 9.27 -4.80 -6.17
CA ILE A 285 8.22 -4.92 -7.18
C ILE A 285 8.27 -3.72 -8.14
N SER A 286 8.45 -2.50 -7.63
CA SER A 286 8.67 -1.30 -8.46
C SER A 286 9.84 -1.48 -9.44
N SER A 287 10.95 -2.10 -9.00
CA SER A 287 12.07 -2.45 -9.91
C SER A 287 11.66 -3.42 -11.01
N ALA A 288 10.83 -4.42 -10.70
CA ALA A 288 10.31 -5.33 -11.71
C ALA A 288 9.48 -4.59 -12.77
N ILE A 289 8.64 -3.64 -12.37
CA ILE A 289 7.84 -2.83 -13.32
C ILE A 289 8.72 -2.01 -14.26
N VAL A 290 9.79 -1.37 -13.73
CA VAL A 290 10.77 -0.67 -14.58
C VAL A 290 11.45 -1.65 -15.55
N GLY A 291 11.72 -2.87 -15.12
CA GLY A 291 12.27 -3.93 -15.96
C GLY A 291 11.34 -4.36 -17.09
N ILE A 292 10.05 -4.52 -16.80
CA ILE A 292 9.04 -4.83 -17.82
C ILE A 292 8.96 -3.70 -18.84
N ALA A 293 8.96 -2.44 -18.40
CA ALA A 293 8.98 -1.29 -19.30
C ALA A 293 10.25 -1.25 -20.17
N SER A 294 11.42 -1.60 -19.60
CA SER A 294 12.68 -1.75 -20.34
C SER A 294 12.62 -2.88 -21.37
N ASP A 295 12.11 -4.06 -21.00
CA ASP A 295 11.97 -5.21 -21.89
C ASP A 295 11.00 -4.91 -23.05
N LYS A 296 10.03 -4.01 -22.83
CA LYS A 296 9.11 -3.48 -23.85
C LYS A 296 9.66 -2.32 -24.65
N SER A 297 10.91 -1.90 -24.39
CA SER A 297 11.55 -0.77 -25.07
C SER A 297 10.77 0.55 -24.95
N LEU A 298 10.08 0.77 -23.82
CA LEU A 298 9.37 2.03 -23.53
C LEU A 298 10.32 3.20 -23.25
N PHE A 299 11.60 2.88 -23.02
CA PHE A 299 12.71 3.82 -22.96
C PHE A 299 13.97 3.12 -23.47
N ILE A 300 14.98 3.90 -23.89
CA ILE A 300 16.23 3.42 -24.52
C ILE A 300 17.06 2.61 -23.53
N ASN A 301 17.35 3.16 -22.35
CA ASN A 301 18.10 2.49 -21.28
C ASN A 301 18.01 3.26 -19.94
N VAL A 302 18.54 2.66 -18.87
CA VAL A 302 18.50 3.24 -17.52
C VAL A 302 19.39 4.48 -17.33
N ASP A 303 20.23 4.84 -18.31
CA ASP A 303 21.12 6.02 -18.23
C ASP A 303 20.44 7.28 -18.82
N GLN A 304 19.17 7.20 -19.22
CA GLN A 304 18.40 8.37 -19.62
C GLN A 304 18.00 9.25 -18.44
N SER A 305 17.97 10.56 -18.69
CA SER A 305 17.57 11.55 -17.69
C SER A 305 16.09 11.37 -17.35
N ILE A 306 15.73 11.48 -16.08
CA ILE A 306 14.32 11.42 -15.69
C ILE A 306 13.53 12.60 -16.27
N PHE A 307 14.19 13.74 -16.51
CA PHE A 307 13.58 14.93 -17.12
C PHE A 307 13.15 14.71 -18.58
N ASP A 308 13.63 13.65 -19.24
CA ASP A 308 13.13 13.29 -20.57
C ASP A 308 11.69 12.76 -20.53
N PHE A 309 11.20 12.39 -19.34
CA PHE A 309 9.89 11.76 -19.13
C PHE A 309 8.97 12.52 -18.17
N LEU A 310 9.53 13.43 -17.33
CA LEU A 310 8.72 14.18 -16.39
C LEU A 310 7.70 15.08 -17.10
N PRO A 311 6.45 15.18 -16.61
CA PRO A 311 5.45 16.10 -17.13
C PRO A 311 5.96 17.54 -17.26
N ASN A 312 5.43 18.26 -18.25
CA ASN A 312 5.91 19.60 -18.62
C ASN A 312 5.92 20.59 -17.45
N GLU A 313 4.97 20.49 -16.52
CA GLU A 313 4.92 21.36 -15.34
C GLU A 313 6.17 21.28 -14.45
N TYR A 314 6.91 20.17 -14.49
CA TYR A 314 8.10 19.96 -13.65
C TYR A 314 9.40 20.37 -14.33
N GLN A 315 9.37 20.69 -15.63
CA GLN A 315 10.58 21.02 -16.40
C GLN A 315 11.28 22.28 -15.88
N MET A 316 10.54 23.20 -15.26
CA MET A 316 11.09 24.41 -14.63
C MET A 316 11.94 24.13 -13.38
N LEU A 317 11.87 22.91 -12.82
CA LEU A 317 12.69 22.48 -11.67
C LEU A 317 14.02 21.86 -12.10
N LYS A 318 14.29 21.80 -13.41
CA LYS A 318 15.54 21.29 -13.97
C LYS A 318 16.69 22.26 -13.69
N ASP A 319 17.74 21.76 -13.06
CA ASP A 319 19.02 22.47 -12.89
C ASP A 319 20.20 21.62 -13.39
N SER A 320 21.43 22.14 -13.28
CA SER A 320 22.64 21.48 -13.78
C SER A 320 22.95 20.15 -13.11
N LEU A 321 22.50 19.91 -11.87
CA LEU A 321 22.66 18.64 -11.16
C LEU A 321 21.44 17.74 -11.35
N LYS A 322 20.23 18.27 -11.21
CA LYS A 322 18.98 17.51 -11.36
C LYS A 322 18.80 16.95 -12.77
N SER A 323 19.27 17.66 -13.79
CA SER A 323 19.30 17.15 -15.16
C SER A 323 20.14 15.88 -15.36
N LYS A 324 21.09 15.61 -14.45
CA LYS A 324 21.93 14.40 -14.45
C LYS A 324 21.31 13.23 -13.67
N ILE A 325 20.13 13.41 -13.05
CA ILE A 325 19.42 12.30 -12.41
C ILE A 325 18.86 11.40 -13.52
N VAL A 326 19.22 10.12 -13.48
CA VAL A 326 18.87 9.11 -14.47
C VAL A 326 18.08 7.97 -13.81
N ILE A 327 17.40 7.14 -14.60
CA ILE A 327 16.64 5.99 -14.07
C ILE A 327 17.53 5.09 -13.19
N HIS A 328 18.78 4.85 -13.60
CA HIS A 328 19.78 4.07 -12.85
C HIS A 328 20.04 4.64 -11.46
N SER A 329 20.13 5.96 -11.33
CA SER A 329 20.45 6.61 -10.07
C SER A 329 19.28 6.49 -9.09
N LEU A 330 18.04 6.51 -9.58
CA LEU A 330 16.86 6.24 -8.74
C LEU A 330 16.79 4.77 -8.30
N LEU A 331 17.06 3.81 -9.21
CA LEU A 331 17.05 2.37 -8.89
C LEU A 331 18.08 1.98 -7.83
N THR A 332 19.21 2.70 -7.79
CA THR A 332 20.35 2.42 -6.90
C THR A 332 20.44 3.36 -5.69
N MET A 333 19.38 4.15 -5.42
CA MET A 333 19.30 5.11 -4.31
C MET A 333 20.35 6.23 -4.36
N SER A 334 20.91 6.52 -5.54
CA SER A 334 22.00 7.47 -5.72
C SER A 334 21.63 8.66 -6.58
N SER A 335 20.40 9.19 -6.46
CA SER A 335 20.02 10.42 -7.20
C SER A 335 20.81 11.65 -6.78
N GLY A 336 21.37 11.66 -5.58
CA GLY A 336 22.02 12.83 -4.98
C GLY A 336 21.06 13.84 -4.37
N LEU A 337 19.74 13.63 -4.47
CA LEU A 337 18.75 14.38 -3.69
C LEU A 337 18.94 14.09 -2.20
N ASP A 338 18.61 15.07 -1.36
CA ASP A 338 18.48 14.91 0.08
C ASP A 338 17.25 14.05 0.42
N ALA A 339 17.30 12.76 0.10
CA ALA A 339 16.18 11.83 0.24
C ALA A 339 16.50 10.81 1.34
N ASP A 340 16.50 11.24 2.60
CA ASP A 340 16.83 10.40 3.74
C ASP A 340 15.59 9.99 4.54
N ASP A 341 15.23 8.70 4.43
CA ASP A 341 14.17 8.10 5.25
C ASP A 341 14.70 7.25 6.41
N TYR A 342 16.01 7.04 6.49
CA TYR A 342 16.58 6.07 7.42
C TYR A 342 17.06 6.72 8.71
N THR A 343 17.61 7.93 8.64
CA THR A 343 18.11 8.60 9.85
C THR A 343 16.96 9.14 10.72
N ARG A 344 17.30 9.50 11.97
CA ARG A 344 16.33 10.05 12.93
C ARG A 344 15.93 11.49 12.60
N GLU A 345 16.79 12.25 11.91
CA GLU A 345 16.55 13.66 11.57
C GLU A 345 16.04 13.78 10.12
N ARG A 346 14.84 13.26 9.86
CA ARG A 346 14.13 13.33 8.56
C ARG A 346 13.64 14.75 8.24
N LYS A 347 14.57 15.71 8.12
CA LYS A 347 14.26 17.14 7.96
C LYS A 347 14.07 17.56 6.51
N SER A 348 14.54 16.77 5.56
CA SER A 348 14.44 17.12 4.14
C SER A 348 12.99 17.05 3.64
N SER A 349 12.62 17.96 2.74
CA SER A 349 11.33 17.92 2.04
C SER A 349 11.14 16.63 1.23
N ALA A 350 12.21 15.97 0.80
CA ALA A 350 12.15 14.69 0.08
C ALA A 350 12.12 13.45 1.01
N SER A 351 12.01 13.64 2.33
CA SER A 351 11.70 12.54 3.26
C SER A 351 10.22 12.14 3.15
N GLU A 352 9.91 10.86 3.25
CA GLU A 352 8.57 10.28 3.04
C GLU A 352 7.48 10.99 3.86
N ASN A 353 7.74 11.18 5.15
CA ASN A 353 6.81 11.84 6.07
C ASN A 353 6.58 13.33 5.76
N ASN A 354 7.46 13.95 4.96
CA ASN A 354 7.40 15.39 4.68
C ASN A 354 6.76 15.70 3.32
N TYR A 355 6.99 14.89 2.29
CA TYR A 355 6.32 15.11 0.99
C TYR A 355 4.92 14.52 0.91
N GLN A 356 4.62 13.40 1.59
CA GLN A 356 3.29 12.79 1.51
C GLN A 356 2.12 13.69 1.98
N PRO A 357 2.28 14.58 2.97
CA PRO A 357 1.21 15.52 3.33
C PRO A 357 1.07 16.72 2.37
N THR A 358 1.98 16.90 1.40
CA THR A 358 1.89 18.05 0.47
C THR A 358 0.95 17.78 -0.70
N ARG A 359 0.50 18.86 -1.36
CA ARG A 359 -0.43 18.79 -2.50
C ARG A 359 0.18 18.21 -3.77
N ASP A 360 1.50 18.37 -3.94
CA ASP A 360 2.24 17.83 -5.08
C ASP A 360 3.57 17.24 -4.60
N TRP A 361 3.58 15.93 -4.45
CA TRP A 361 4.74 15.18 -3.97
C TRP A 361 5.92 15.30 -4.93
N THR A 362 5.66 15.27 -6.24
CA THR A 362 6.69 15.34 -7.28
C THR A 362 7.38 16.70 -7.25
N GLU A 363 6.61 17.78 -7.21
CA GLU A 363 7.17 19.14 -7.07
C GLU A 363 7.98 19.28 -5.78
N THR A 364 7.45 18.78 -4.66
CA THR A 364 8.10 18.86 -3.34
C THR A 364 9.46 18.15 -3.33
N ILE A 365 9.54 16.96 -3.92
CA ILE A 365 10.77 16.18 -4.02
C ILE A 365 11.77 16.85 -4.96
N LEU A 366 11.32 17.32 -6.13
CA LEU A 366 12.21 17.98 -7.10
C LEU A 366 12.70 19.36 -6.63
N LYS A 367 12.04 19.97 -5.64
CA LYS A 367 12.52 21.18 -4.96
C LYS A 367 13.54 20.91 -3.85
N ALA A 368 13.71 19.66 -3.42
CA ALA A 368 14.70 19.31 -2.40
C ALA A 368 16.13 19.62 -2.87
N ASN A 369 17.02 19.82 -1.90
CA ASN A 369 18.42 20.10 -2.16
C ASN A 369 19.12 18.88 -2.78
N MET A 370 20.10 19.14 -3.64
CA MET A 370 21.09 18.14 -4.05
C MET A 370 22.22 18.17 -3.02
N ILE A 371 22.43 17.06 -2.32
CA ILE A 371 23.52 16.91 -1.34
C ILE A 371 24.74 16.20 -1.95
N ASN A 372 24.54 15.53 -3.09
CA ASN A 372 25.58 14.82 -3.82
C ASN A 372 25.37 14.96 -5.33
N GLU A 373 26.42 14.68 -6.12
CA GLU A 373 26.23 14.47 -7.55
C GLU A 373 25.50 13.13 -7.80
N PRO A 374 24.62 13.03 -8.81
CA PRO A 374 23.98 11.76 -9.12
C PRO A 374 25.00 10.65 -9.41
N ASN A 375 24.70 9.45 -8.94
CA ASN A 375 25.50 8.22 -9.04
C ASN A 375 26.78 8.15 -8.17
N THR A 376 27.05 9.10 -7.27
CA THR A 376 28.24 9.05 -6.40
C THR A 376 27.98 8.39 -5.05
N GLU A 377 26.96 8.83 -4.31
CA GLU A 377 26.58 8.30 -3.00
C GLU A 377 25.16 7.73 -3.01
N ALA A 378 24.89 6.68 -2.23
CA ALA A 378 23.58 6.06 -2.16
C ALA A 378 22.93 6.26 -0.78
N ASN A 379 21.86 7.05 -0.74
CA ASN A 379 21.07 7.31 0.47
C ASN A 379 19.68 6.71 0.31
N TYR A 380 19.33 5.81 1.22
CA TYR A 380 18.06 5.13 1.22
C TYR A 380 16.92 6.12 1.50
N GLY A 381 16.05 6.30 0.50
CA GLY A 381 14.85 7.13 0.62
C GLY A 381 13.83 6.88 -0.48
N SER A 382 12.56 6.99 -0.12
CA SER A 382 11.38 6.61 -0.90
C SER A 382 11.05 7.60 -2.00
N ALA A 383 11.60 8.82 -1.94
CA ALA A 383 11.54 9.78 -3.05
C ALA A 383 12.17 9.23 -4.34
N ASN A 384 13.25 8.45 -4.26
CA ASN A 384 13.90 7.85 -5.43
C ASN A 384 12.93 6.94 -6.22
N PRO A 385 12.40 5.85 -5.62
CA PRO A 385 11.43 5.01 -6.31
C PRO A 385 10.10 5.71 -6.59
N PHE A 386 9.67 6.70 -5.79
CA PHE A 386 8.49 7.49 -6.17
C PHE A 386 8.67 8.20 -7.52
N LEU A 387 9.83 8.85 -7.75
CA LEU A 387 10.14 9.45 -9.05
C LEU A 387 10.22 8.40 -10.17
N LEU A 388 10.62 7.15 -9.89
CA LEU A 388 10.50 6.06 -10.87
C LEU A 388 9.04 5.80 -11.22
N GLY A 389 8.13 5.82 -10.24
CA GLY A 389 6.69 5.72 -10.50
C GLY A 389 6.18 6.82 -11.42
N VAL A 390 6.62 8.06 -11.22
CA VAL A 390 6.29 9.19 -12.11
C VAL A 390 6.81 8.95 -13.53
N VAL A 391 8.06 8.50 -13.67
CA VAL A 391 8.64 8.19 -15.00
C VAL A 391 7.90 7.04 -15.66
N MET A 392 7.56 5.98 -14.92
CA MET A 392 6.82 4.84 -15.45
C MET A 392 5.43 5.23 -15.92
N ASP A 393 4.70 6.03 -15.14
CA ASP A 393 3.38 6.54 -15.50
C ASP A 393 3.41 7.35 -16.81
N SER A 394 4.49 8.12 -17.04
CA SER A 394 4.66 8.90 -18.28
C SER A 394 4.99 8.07 -19.53
N VAL A 395 5.64 6.90 -19.39
CA VAL A 395 6.11 6.10 -20.56
C VAL A 395 5.13 5.00 -20.97
N VAL A 396 4.19 4.64 -20.10
CA VAL A 396 3.15 3.66 -20.41
C VAL A 396 1.97 4.35 -21.12
N SER A 397 1.36 3.66 -22.09
CA SER A 397 0.20 4.20 -22.83
C SER A 397 -1.15 3.86 -22.19
N GLU A 398 -1.16 2.90 -21.26
CA GLU A 398 -2.31 2.49 -20.45
C GLU A 398 -2.08 2.95 -19.00
N PRO A 399 -3.14 3.13 -18.18
CA PRO A 399 -2.95 3.51 -16.78
C PRO A 399 -1.98 2.57 -16.07
N LEU A 400 -1.05 3.11 -15.28
CA LEU A 400 0.08 2.36 -14.74
C LEU A 400 -0.35 1.14 -13.92
N GLU A 401 -1.46 1.23 -13.18
CA GLU A 401 -2.02 0.10 -12.43
C GLU A 401 -2.49 -1.05 -13.33
N ILE A 402 -3.04 -0.76 -14.52
CA ILE A 402 -3.44 -1.76 -15.52
C ILE A 402 -2.19 -2.39 -16.16
N PHE A 403 -1.17 -1.58 -16.47
CA PHE A 403 0.11 -2.07 -16.97
C PHE A 403 0.78 -3.03 -15.97
N MET A 404 0.81 -2.65 -14.69
CA MET A 404 1.36 -3.48 -13.60
C MET A 404 0.61 -4.80 -13.47
N ASP A 405 -0.72 -4.77 -13.51
CA ASP A 405 -1.55 -5.96 -13.42
C ASP A 405 -1.28 -6.92 -14.59
N LYS A 406 -1.43 -6.41 -15.81
CA LYS A 406 -1.32 -7.18 -17.05
C LYS A 406 0.03 -7.86 -17.23
N TYR A 407 1.13 -7.17 -16.93
CA TYR A 407 2.47 -7.66 -17.23
C TYR A 407 3.21 -8.27 -16.05
N LEU A 408 2.74 -8.08 -14.80
CA LEU A 408 3.33 -8.70 -13.63
C LEU A 408 2.32 -9.54 -12.83
N PHE A 409 1.28 -8.94 -12.28
CA PHE A 409 0.43 -9.62 -11.29
C PHE A 409 -0.40 -10.75 -11.90
N GLN A 410 -1.07 -10.52 -13.03
CA GLN A 410 -1.78 -11.59 -13.75
C GLN A 410 -0.82 -12.72 -14.18
N LYS A 411 0.39 -12.36 -14.63
CA LYS A 411 1.42 -13.34 -15.04
C LYS A 411 1.90 -14.22 -13.89
N LEU A 412 1.83 -13.72 -12.66
CA LEU A 412 2.12 -14.47 -11.43
C LEU A 412 0.87 -15.05 -10.76
N GLU A 413 -0.30 -14.93 -11.39
CA GLU A 413 -1.58 -15.36 -10.81
C GLU A 413 -1.84 -14.71 -9.43
N ILE A 414 -1.48 -13.43 -9.28
CA ILE A 414 -1.68 -12.63 -8.08
C ILE A 414 -2.94 -11.80 -8.28
N THR A 415 -3.99 -12.07 -7.51
CA THR A 415 -5.32 -11.47 -7.70
C THR A 415 -5.86 -10.73 -6.49
N ASN A 416 -5.17 -10.80 -5.34
CA ASN A 416 -5.56 -10.13 -4.10
C ASN A 416 -4.42 -9.23 -3.62
N TYR A 417 -4.43 -7.99 -4.12
CA TYR A 417 -3.43 -7.00 -3.76
C TYR A 417 -4.01 -5.58 -3.77
N ILE A 418 -3.33 -4.70 -3.05
CA ILE A 418 -3.70 -3.28 -2.96
C ILE A 418 -2.47 -2.44 -3.28
N ILE A 419 -2.67 -1.35 -4.03
CA ILE A 419 -1.63 -0.37 -4.34
C ILE A 419 -2.01 0.97 -3.72
N GLN A 420 -1.12 1.55 -2.91
CA GLN A 420 -1.23 2.96 -2.51
C GLN A 420 -0.95 3.87 -3.71
N THR A 421 -1.64 5.01 -3.77
CA THR A 421 -1.44 6.05 -4.78
C THR A 421 -0.91 7.34 -4.16
N ASP A 422 -0.40 8.23 -5.01
CA ASP A 422 -0.32 9.65 -4.68
C ASP A 422 -1.70 10.33 -4.77
N LEU A 423 -1.73 11.65 -4.50
CA LEU A 423 -2.95 12.46 -4.59
C LEU A 423 -3.48 12.65 -6.01
N LYS A 424 -2.65 12.38 -7.04
CA LYS A 424 -3.07 12.39 -8.46
C LYS A 424 -3.60 11.02 -8.91
N GLY A 425 -3.60 10.03 -8.02
CA GLY A 425 -4.08 8.67 -8.29
C GLY A 425 -3.04 7.74 -8.92
N ARG A 426 -1.78 8.17 -9.05
CA ARG A 426 -0.69 7.36 -9.63
C ARG A 426 -0.19 6.33 -8.61
N PRO A 427 0.09 5.07 -9.02
CA PRO A 427 0.74 4.08 -8.17
C PRO A 427 1.99 4.60 -7.45
N TYR A 428 2.03 4.46 -6.13
CA TYR A 428 3.16 4.88 -5.30
C TYR A 428 4.24 3.79 -5.30
N PHE A 429 5.38 4.08 -5.93
CA PHE A 429 6.49 3.13 -6.04
C PHE A 429 7.42 3.11 -4.83
N GLY A 430 7.28 4.08 -3.92
CA GLY A 430 8.09 4.18 -2.70
C GLY A 430 7.73 3.18 -1.60
N GLY A 431 6.63 2.44 -1.73
CA GLY A 431 6.17 1.50 -0.72
C GLY A 431 4.69 1.21 -0.89
N GLY A 432 4.04 0.77 0.19
CA GLY A 432 2.57 0.83 0.29
C GLY A 432 1.80 -0.11 -0.64
N MET A 433 2.43 -1.17 -1.14
CA MET A 433 1.70 -2.29 -1.76
C MET A 433 1.38 -3.34 -0.70
N TYR A 434 0.23 -3.97 -0.84
CA TYR A 434 -0.25 -5.03 0.03
C TYR A 434 -0.37 -6.31 -0.78
N LEU A 435 0.36 -7.35 -0.40
CA LEU A 435 0.30 -8.67 -1.02
C LEU A 435 0.09 -9.73 0.05
N THR A 436 -0.53 -10.85 -0.30
CA THR A 436 -0.52 -12.03 0.58
C THR A 436 0.91 -12.55 0.73
N PRO A 437 1.27 -13.18 1.87
CA PRO A 437 2.59 -13.81 2.03
C PRO A 437 2.90 -14.86 0.94
N LYS A 438 1.86 -15.51 0.39
CA LYS A 438 2.01 -16.42 -0.76
C LYS A 438 2.41 -15.69 -2.02
N ASP A 439 1.78 -14.56 -2.31
CA ASP A 439 2.08 -13.79 -3.51
C ASP A 439 3.46 -13.10 -3.41
N MET A 440 3.89 -12.71 -2.19
CA MET A 440 5.27 -12.34 -1.92
C MET A 440 6.24 -13.49 -2.25
N LEU A 441 5.90 -14.74 -1.91
CA LEU A 441 6.71 -15.92 -2.20
C LEU A 441 6.80 -16.16 -3.72
N LYS A 442 5.70 -16.00 -4.47
CA LYS A 442 5.70 -16.07 -5.94
C LYS A 442 6.63 -15.04 -6.57
N PHE A 443 6.61 -13.80 -6.06
CA PHE A 443 7.52 -12.75 -6.52
C PHE A 443 8.99 -13.07 -6.23
N GLY A 444 9.31 -13.64 -5.06
CA GLY A 444 10.66 -14.12 -4.78
C GLY A 444 11.08 -15.29 -5.69
N GLU A 445 10.17 -16.22 -6.00
CA GLU A 445 10.40 -17.32 -6.93
C GLU A 445 10.65 -16.82 -8.36
N LEU A 446 9.99 -15.74 -8.80
CA LEU A 446 10.27 -15.11 -10.09
C LEU A 446 11.75 -14.71 -10.20
N TYR A 447 12.31 -14.07 -9.17
CA TYR A 447 13.72 -13.68 -9.13
C TYR A 447 14.66 -14.88 -8.98
N LEU A 448 14.32 -15.84 -8.11
CA LEU A 448 15.09 -17.08 -7.98
C LEU A 448 15.22 -17.82 -9.32
N ASN A 449 14.14 -17.83 -10.10
CA ASN A 449 14.05 -18.48 -11.41
C ASN A 449 14.44 -17.57 -12.58
N LYS A 450 15.17 -16.48 -12.31
CA LYS A 450 15.75 -15.58 -13.33
C LYS A 450 14.70 -15.01 -14.30
N GLY A 451 13.57 -14.60 -13.74
CA GLY A 451 12.47 -13.94 -14.44
C GLY A 451 11.48 -14.88 -15.10
N LYS A 452 11.49 -16.18 -14.75
CA LYS A 452 10.52 -17.15 -15.22
C LYS A 452 9.50 -17.53 -14.15
N TRP A 453 8.24 -17.69 -14.56
CA TRP A 453 7.15 -18.22 -13.76
C TRP A 453 6.36 -19.22 -14.61
N ASN A 454 6.09 -20.44 -14.10
CA ASN A 454 5.36 -21.50 -14.82
C ASN A 454 5.79 -21.69 -16.31
N SER A 455 7.09 -21.63 -16.59
CA SER A 455 7.71 -21.67 -17.93
C SER A 455 7.64 -20.40 -18.78
N GLU A 456 6.75 -19.46 -18.46
CA GLU A 456 6.68 -18.15 -19.10
C GLU A 456 7.80 -17.22 -18.58
N ARG A 457 8.32 -16.35 -19.46
CA ARG A 457 9.24 -15.30 -19.08
C ARG A 457 8.46 -14.01 -18.81
N VAL A 458 8.42 -13.60 -17.54
CA VAL A 458 7.77 -12.36 -17.09
C VAL A 458 8.79 -11.21 -17.07
N LEU A 459 10.03 -11.50 -16.66
CA LEU A 459 11.16 -10.55 -16.67
C LEU A 459 12.32 -11.12 -17.47
N SER A 460 13.05 -10.26 -18.19
CA SER A 460 14.28 -10.69 -18.84
C SER A 460 15.30 -11.16 -17.82
N LYS A 461 16.04 -12.22 -18.19
CA LYS A 461 17.15 -12.72 -17.39
C LYS A 461 18.17 -11.61 -17.12
N LYS A 462 18.41 -10.76 -18.13
CA LYS A 462 19.32 -9.60 -18.04
C LYS A 462 18.84 -8.61 -16.98
N TRP A 463 17.55 -8.28 -16.94
CA TRP A 463 17.02 -7.40 -15.90
C TRP A 463 17.22 -7.99 -14.51
N VAL A 464 16.85 -9.27 -14.30
CA VAL A 464 17.03 -9.92 -12.99
C VAL A 464 18.49 -9.95 -12.56
N GLU A 465 19.42 -10.29 -13.45
CA GLU A 465 20.86 -10.30 -13.15
C GLU A 465 21.41 -8.90 -12.83
N ASN A 466 20.92 -7.85 -13.51
CA ASN A 466 21.25 -6.48 -13.18
C ASN A 466 20.65 -6.06 -11.83
N SER A 467 19.37 -6.38 -11.57
CA SER A 467 18.68 -5.97 -10.34
C SER A 467 19.37 -6.45 -9.07
N ILE A 468 19.98 -7.63 -9.10
CA ILE A 468 20.65 -8.24 -7.95
C ILE A 468 22.17 -8.04 -7.96
N LYS A 469 22.70 -7.16 -8.82
CA LYS A 469 24.10 -6.77 -8.78
C LYS A 469 24.32 -5.78 -7.63
N HIS A 470 25.40 -5.97 -6.89
CA HIS A 470 25.85 -5.00 -5.88
C HIS A 470 26.42 -3.78 -6.59
N TYR A 471 25.64 -2.69 -6.69
CA TYR A 471 26.08 -1.44 -7.30
C TYR A 471 26.65 -0.45 -6.28
N ARG A 472 26.06 -0.39 -5.08
CA ARG A 472 26.39 0.60 -4.05
C ARG A 472 26.33 -0.02 -2.65
N ASN A 473 26.97 0.63 -1.68
CA ASN A 473 26.65 0.47 -0.27
C ASN A 473 25.77 1.65 0.13
N LEU A 474 24.73 1.41 0.94
CA LEU A 474 23.88 2.49 1.44
C LEU A 474 24.60 3.26 2.54
N GLU A 475 24.73 4.57 2.38
CA GLU A 475 25.54 5.40 3.27
C GLU A 475 24.81 5.79 4.57
N ASN A 476 23.49 5.89 4.54
CA ASN A 476 22.68 6.32 5.68
C ASN A 476 22.15 5.16 6.54
N VAL A 477 22.60 3.92 6.31
CA VAL A 477 22.20 2.73 7.10
C VAL A 477 23.38 2.18 7.92
N PRO A 478 23.16 1.69 9.16
CA PRO A 478 24.23 1.22 10.05
C PRO A 478 25.15 0.17 9.45
N ASP A 479 24.58 -0.85 8.81
CA ASP A 479 25.34 -2.00 8.31
C ASP A 479 25.96 -1.76 6.92
N LYS A 480 25.76 -0.55 6.35
CA LYS A 480 26.23 -0.17 5.01
C LYS A 480 25.94 -1.25 3.96
N ASN A 481 24.76 -1.87 4.03
CA ASN A 481 24.42 -3.03 3.21
C ASN A 481 24.61 -2.74 1.72
N GLY A 482 25.01 -3.78 0.98
CA GLY A 482 25.04 -3.73 -0.47
C GLY A 482 23.64 -3.55 -1.05
N TYR A 483 23.55 -2.83 -2.16
CA TYR A 483 22.28 -2.49 -2.79
C TYR A 483 22.36 -2.61 -4.31
N GLY A 484 21.28 -3.14 -4.89
CA GLY A 484 21.07 -3.31 -6.33
C GLY A 484 19.99 -2.38 -6.88
N TYR A 485 19.19 -2.86 -7.83
CA TYR A 485 17.99 -2.14 -8.29
C TYR A 485 16.85 -2.38 -7.32
N LEU A 486 16.81 -1.58 -6.26
CA LEU A 486 15.81 -1.69 -5.19
C LEU A 486 15.81 -3.05 -4.46
N TRP A 487 16.98 -3.69 -4.35
CA TRP A 487 17.21 -4.94 -3.63
C TRP A 487 18.35 -4.79 -2.63
N TRP A 488 18.14 -5.24 -1.41
CA TRP A 488 19.14 -5.29 -0.35
C TRP A 488 20.00 -6.54 -0.50
N HIS A 489 21.24 -6.47 -0.03
CA HIS A 489 22.15 -7.59 0.04
C HIS A 489 22.59 -7.84 1.48
N ASN A 490 22.59 -9.11 1.86
CA ASN A 490 23.16 -9.53 3.13
C ASN A 490 24.01 -10.80 3.00
N THR A 491 24.85 -11.05 3.99
CA THR A 491 25.59 -12.31 4.14
C THR A 491 25.45 -12.80 5.57
N TYR A 492 24.81 -13.95 5.74
CA TYR A 492 24.61 -14.60 7.03
C TYR A 492 25.71 -15.63 7.32
N GLN A 493 26.04 -15.82 8.59
CA GLN A 493 27.06 -16.77 9.03
C GLN A 493 26.41 -17.94 9.76
N VAL A 494 26.24 -19.06 9.07
CA VAL A 494 25.51 -20.22 9.61
C VAL A 494 26.38 -21.46 9.54
N ASN A 495 26.62 -22.10 10.69
CA ASN A 495 27.43 -23.32 10.81
C ASN A 495 28.81 -23.21 10.12
N GLY A 496 29.46 -22.05 10.27
CA GLY A 496 30.77 -21.76 9.66
C GLY A 496 30.74 -21.50 8.15
N LYS A 497 29.57 -21.27 7.54
CA LYS A 497 29.41 -20.95 6.12
C LYS A 497 28.79 -19.57 5.93
N SER A 498 29.37 -18.80 5.01
CA SER A 498 28.80 -17.55 4.51
C SER A 498 27.69 -17.84 3.49
N ILE A 499 26.46 -17.43 3.79
CA ILE A 499 25.30 -17.57 2.91
C ILE A 499 24.85 -16.19 2.44
N LYS A 500 24.95 -15.94 1.14
CA LYS A 500 24.52 -14.67 0.53
C LYS A 500 23.00 -14.69 0.29
N SER A 501 22.35 -13.58 0.59
CA SER A 501 20.92 -13.37 0.43
C SER A 501 20.65 -12.06 -0.28
N ILE A 502 19.63 -12.06 -1.15
CA ILE A 502 19.08 -10.88 -1.82
C ILE A 502 17.69 -10.65 -1.25
N GLU A 503 17.42 -9.43 -0.80
CA GLU A 503 16.30 -9.16 0.10
C GLU A 503 15.44 -7.97 -0.31
N ALA A 504 14.13 -8.19 -0.30
CA ALA A 504 13.16 -7.10 -0.23
C ALA A 504 12.87 -6.86 1.26
N ARG A 505 13.16 -5.65 1.77
CA ARG A 505 13.00 -5.30 3.20
C ARG A 505 11.99 -4.18 3.40
N GLY A 506 11.06 -4.41 4.32
CA GLY A 506 9.98 -3.49 4.70
C GLY A 506 9.98 -3.21 6.20
N ALA A 507 9.71 -1.95 6.57
CA ALA A 507 9.52 -1.55 7.96
C ALA A 507 8.44 -2.41 8.64
N GLY A 508 8.63 -2.68 9.93
CA GLY A 508 7.75 -3.58 10.69
C GLY A 508 8.04 -5.07 10.51
N GLY A 509 8.98 -5.44 9.63
CA GLY A 509 9.46 -6.82 9.46
C GLY A 509 8.85 -7.55 8.27
N GLN A 510 8.79 -6.89 7.10
CA GLN A 510 8.31 -7.51 5.85
C GLN A 510 9.50 -7.91 5.01
N TYR A 511 9.72 -9.21 4.82
CA TYR A 511 10.92 -9.71 4.14
C TYR A 511 10.56 -10.73 3.07
N ILE A 512 11.25 -10.61 1.94
CA ILE A 512 11.42 -11.69 0.96
C ILE A 512 12.92 -11.93 0.86
N PHE A 513 13.38 -13.08 1.34
CA PHE A 513 14.76 -13.55 1.19
C PHE A 513 14.84 -14.45 -0.04
N VAL A 514 15.72 -14.13 -0.98
CA VAL A 514 16.02 -14.97 -2.15
C VAL A 514 17.43 -15.50 -1.99
N ILE A 515 17.58 -16.83 -1.97
CA ILE A 515 18.85 -17.51 -1.71
C ILE A 515 19.20 -18.45 -2.88
N PRO A 516 19.85 -17.94 -3.94
CA PRO A 516 20.16 -18.72 -5.14
C PRO A 516 21.00 -19.98 -4.86
N SER A 517 21.97 -19.90 -3.94
CA SER A 517 22.85 -21.03 -3.61
C SER A 517 22.11 -22.21 -2.98
N LEU A 518 20.99 -21.94 -2.29
CA LEU A 518 20.16 -22.96 -1.64
C LEU A 518 18.91 -23.30 -2.45
N LYS A 519 18.67 -22.60 -3.58
CA LYS A 519 17.44 -22.68 -4.37
C LYS A 519 16.20 -22.47 -3.48
N ALA A 520 16.24 -21.44 -2.63
CA ALA A 520 15.20 -21.20 -1.64
C ALA A 520 14.72 -19.75 -1.66
N VAL A 521 13.44 -19.57 -1.29
CA VAL A 521 12.82 -18.28 -1.00
C VAL A 521 12.15 -18.38 0.36
N VAL A 522 12.37 -17.38 1.21
CA VAL A 522 11.72 -17.27 2.53
C VAL A 522 10.95 -15.96 2.59
N VAL A 523 9.70 -16.03 3.04
CA VAL A 523 8.88 -14.85 3.32
C VAL A 523 8.56 -14.81 4.80
N ILE A 524 8.72 -13.63 5.40
CA ILE A 524 8.32 -13.35 6.78
C ILE A 524 7.58 -12.02 6.77
N THR A 525 6.40 -11.97 7.39
CA THR A 525 5.67 -10.72 7.63
C THR A 525 5.46 -10.49 9.11
N SER A 526 5.39 -9.22 9.52
CA SER A 526 5.33 -8.86 10.94
C SER A 526 4.70 -7.49 11.21
N GLY A 527 4.28 -7.23 12.44
CA GLY A 527 3.70 -5.96 12.91
C GLY A 527 4.63 -5.07 13.74
N ASN A 528 5.95 -5.22 13.63
CA ASN A 528 6.95 -4.62 14.53
C ASN A 528 7.28 -3.13 14.22
N TYR A 529 6.26 -2.28 14.07
CA TYR A 529 6.43 -0.90 13.59
C TYR A 529 6.97 0.09 14.63
N ARG A 530 6.72 -0.13 15.93
CA ARG A 530 6.99 0.85 17.01
C ARG A 530 7.69 0.26 18.24
N ASN A 531 8.32 -0.90 18.11
CA ASN A 531 8.95 -1.62 19.22
C ASN A 531 10.45 -1.91 19.03
N GLY A 532 11.08 -1.31 18.00
CA GLY A 532 12.49 -1.50 17.70
C GLY A 532 12.86 -2.88 17.11
N LYS A 533 11.90 -3.76 16.85
CA LYS A 533 12.14 -5.13 16.36
C LYS A 533 11.95 -5.29 14.84
N THR A 534 12.13 -4.21 14.06
CA THR A 534 11.89 -4.23 12.60
C THR A 534 12.80 -5.21 11.84
N GLN A 535 13.98 -5.55 12.36
CA GLN A 535 14.93 -6.51 11.78
C GLN A 535 14.78 -7.93 12.33
N GLN A 536 13.77 -8.19 13.19
CA GLN A 536 13.51 -9.54 13.73
C GLN A 536 13.45 -10.65 12.67
N PRO A 537 12.91 -10.43 11.44
CA PRO A 537 12.96 -11.44 10.39
C PRO A 537 14.37 -11.93 10.03
N GLU A 538 15.39 -11.06 10.09
CA GLU A 538 16.77 -11.46 9.84
C GLU A 538 17.26 -12.47 10.89
N LYS A 539 16.93 -12.23 12.17
CA LYS A 539 17.19 -13.16 13.27
C LYS A 539 16.43 -14.48 13.10
N ILE A 540 15.14 -14.41 12.76
CA ILE A 540 14.32 -15.61 12.51
C ILE A 540 14.96 -16.46 11.40
N PHE A 541 15.33 -15.78 10.31
CA PHE A 541 15.95 -16.40 9.16
C PHE A 541 17.29 -17.05 9.49
N GLU A 542 18.19 -16.33 10.15
CA GLU A 542 19.54 -16.80 10.49
C GLU A 542 19.55 -17.93 11.53
N GLU A 543 18.84 -17.75 12.64
CA GLU A 543 18.93 -18.68 13.79
C GLU A 543 18.00 -19.90 13.66
N TYR A 544 16.87 -19.78 12.95
CA TYR A 544 15.82 -20.80 12.99
C TYR A 544 15.46 -21.39 11.63
N ILE A 545 15.79 -20.72 10.51
CA ILE A 545 15.46 -21.22 9.17
C ILE A 545 16.69 -21.74 8.44
N LEU A 546 17.72 -20.91 8.28
CA LEU A 546 18.94 -21.27 7.55
C LEU A 546 19.61 -22.57 8.02
N PRO A 547 19.65 -22.92 9.32
CA PRO A 547 20.25 -24.18 9.78
C PRO A 547 19.54 -25.44 9.22
N PHE A 548 18.31 -25.32 8.73
CA PHE A 548 17.51 -26.41 8.19
C PHE A 548 17.40 -26.39 6.65
N LEU A 549 17.91 -25.34 6.00
CA LEU A 549 18.01 -25.23 4.54
C LEU A 549 19.34 -25.79 4.04
#